data_AF-A0A6N8B3E9-F1
#
_entry.id   AF-A0A6N8B3E9-F1
#
_cell.length_a   1.000
_cell.length_b   1.000
_cell.length_c   1.000
_cell.angle_alpha   90.00
_cell.angle_beta   90.00
_cell.angle_gamma   90.00
#
_symmetry.space_group_name_H-M   'P 1'
#
loop_
_entity.id
_entity.type
_entity.pdbx_description
1 polymer ?
#
loop_
_entity_poly.entity_id
_entity_poly.type
_entity_poly.pdbx_seq_one_letter_code
_entity_poly.pdbx_strand_id
1 'polypeptide(L)'
;MGILKIFKILNYLLGTAVVVASFCIYYVTKEIIPLYIGLAIITAGPLEDLLIAFIKKSPSFSSDDKELYSKIVDYATSLAFLVLLGLAVLKTIYT
;
A
#
# COMPACT_ATOMS: atom_id res chain seq x y z
N MET A 1 -10.48 11.66 -22.80
CA MET A 1 -9.99 11.80 -21.40
C MET A 1 -10.88 10.99 -20.43
N GLY A 2 -11.03 9.67 -20.65
CA GLY A 2 -12.07 8.87 -19.97
C GLY A 2 -11.57 7.61 -19.26
N ILE A 3 -10.85 6.73 -19.97
CA ILE A 3 -10.56 5.37 -19.46
C ILE A 3 -9.60 5.34 -18.26
N LEU A 4 -8.48 6.08 -18.31
CA LEU A 4 -7.45 6.08 -17.26
C LEU A 4 -7.98 6.59 -15.91
N LYS A 5 -8.87 7.58 -15.94
CA LYS A 5 -9.53 8.10 -14.72
C LYS A 5 -10.49 7.06 -14.13
N ILE A 6 -11.22 6.34 -14.97
CA ILE A 6 -12.13 5.27 -14.51
C ILE A 6 -11.33 4.14 -13.85
N PHE A 7 -10.24 3.68 -14.47
CA PHE A 7 -9.36 2.68 -13.87
C PHE A 7 -8.78 3.14 -12.54
N LYS A 8 -8.36 4.42 -12.45
CA LYS A 8 -7.84 4.99 -11.20
C LYS A 8 -8.90 5.00 -10.09
N ILE A 9 -10.13 5.40 -10.40
CA ILE A 9 -11.25 5.41 -9.44
C ILE A 9 -11.59 3.99 -9.01
N LEU A 10 -11.68 3.05 -9.95
CA LEU A 10 -11.96 1.65 -9.65
C LEU A 10 -10.88 1.04 -8.76
N ASN A 11 -9.60 1.31 -9.02
CA ASN A 11 -8.50 0.85 -8.17
C ASN A 11 -8.61 1.40 -6.75
N TYR A 12 -8.90 2.69 -6.57
CA TYR A 12 -9.08 3.24 -5.22
C TYR A 12 -10.32 2.69 -4.53
N LEU A 13 -11.44 2.53 -5.24
CA LEU A 13 -12.67 1.98 -4.67
C LEU A 13 -12.46 0.53 -4.22
N LEU A 14 -11.86 -0.29 -5.08
CA LEU A 14 -11.57 -1.69 -4.81
C LEU A 14 -10.55 -1.83 -3.68
N GLY A 15 -9.46 -1.07 -3.73
CA GLY A 15 -8.45 -1.05 -2.66
C GLY A 15 -9.06 -0.65 -1.32
N THR A 16 -9.89 0.38 -1.29
CA THR A 16 -10.60 0.82 -0.08
C THR A 16 -11.55 -0.25 0.43
N ALA A 17 -12.34 -0.86 -0.46
CA ALA A 17 -13.28 -1.92 -0.09
C ALA A 17 -12.56 -3.12 0.51
N VAL A 18 -11.45 -3.56 -0.09
CA VAL A 18 -10.64 -4.68 0.42
C VAL A 18 -10.02 -4.32 1.77
N VAL A 19 -9.45 -3.12 1.93
CA VAL A 19 -8.88 -2.67 3.20
C VAL A 19 -9.95 -2.65 4.30
N VAL A 20 -11.11 -2.04 4.06
CA VAL A 20 -12.21 -1.99 5.03
C VAL A 20 -12.69 -3.39 5.38
N ALA A 21 -12.89 -4.27 4.39
CA ALA A 21 -13.28 -5.65 4.61
C ALA A 21 -12.23 -6.41 5.45
N SER A 22 -10.94 -6.25 5.15
CA SER A 22 -9.84 -6.82 5.92
C SER A 22 -9.88 -6.43 7.39
N PHE A 23 -10.10 -5.14 7.70
CA PHE A 23 -10.24 -4.67 9.08
C PHE A 23 -11.51 -5.19 9.74
N CYS A 24 -12.65 -5.22 9.04
CA CYS A 24 -13.90 -5.77 9.56
C CYS A 24 -13.77 -7.26 9.90
N ILE A 25 -13.17 -8.05 9.01
CA ILE A 25 -12.95 -9.48 9.24
C ILE A 25 -12.04 -9.65 10.46
N TYR A 26 -10.90 -8.96 10.53
CA TYR A 26 -10.03 -9.03 11.70
C TYR A 26 -10.75 -8.65 13.00
N TYR A 27 -11.60 -7.63 12.98
CA TYR A 27 -12.34 -7.19 14.16
C TYR A 27 -13.27 -8.29 14.69
N VAL A 28 -13.98 -8.98 13.79
CA VAL A 28 -14.99 -10.00 14.10
C VAL A 28 -14.36 -11.37 14.40
N THR A 29 -13.44 -11.85 13.57
CA THR A 29 -12.91 -13.21 13.64
C THR A 29 -11.56 -13.30 14.34
N LYS A 30 -10.88 -12.17 14.58
CA LYS A 30 -9.49 -12.09 15.04
C LYS A 30 -8.48 -12.74 14.09
N GLU A 31 -8.89 -13.06 12.86
CA GLU A 31 -8.00 -13.61 11.83
C GLU A 31 -7.02 -12.57 11.32
N ILE A 32 -5.73 -12.84 11.48
CA ILE A 32 -4.65 -11.89 11.18
C ILE A 32 -4.32 -11.86 9.68
N ILE A 33 -4.62 -12.93 8.92
CA ILE A 33 -4.32 -13.01 7.48
C ILE A 33 -4.98 -11.86 6.69
N PRO A 34 -6.30 -11.61 6.81
CA PRO A 34 -6.95 -10.47 6.16
C PRO A 34 -6.29 -9.14 6.52
N LEU A 35 -5.84 -8.97 7.77
CA LEU A 35 -5.17 -7.75 8.23
C LEU A 35 -3.84 -7.54 7.52
N TYR A 36 -3.01 -8.58 7.37
CA TYR A 36 -1.75 -8.50 6.62
C TYR A 36 -1.99 -8.09 5.16
N ILE A 37 -3.02 -8.65 4.52
CA ILE A 37 -3.39 -8.31 3.15
C ILE A 37 -3.84 -6.84 3.06
N GLY A 38 -4.67 -6.38 4.00
CA GLY A 38 -5.12 -4.98 4.04
C GLY A 38 -3.96 -4.00 4.23
N LEU A 39 -3.02 -4.31 5.14
CA LEU A 39 -1.82 -3.50 5.36
C LEU A 39 -0.90 -3.49 4.13
N ALA A 40 -0.78 -4.61 3.41
CA ALA A 40 0.02 -4.69 2.19
C ALA A 40 -0.53 -3.71 1.14
N ILE A 41 -1.86 -3.73 0.92
CA ILE A 41 -2.53 -2.83 -0.03
C ILE A 41 -2.36 -1.36 0.34
N ILE A 42 -2.45 -1.02 1.63
CA ILE A 42 -2.21 0.35 2.11
C ILE A 42 -0.77 0.78 1.81
N THR A 43 0.19 -0.11 2.07
CA THR A 43 1.62 0.18 1.98
C THR A 43 2.06 0.46 0.55
N ALA A 44 1.70 -0.40 -0.39
CA ALA A 44 2.08 -0.30 -1.81
C ALA A 44 1.22 0.69 -2.62
N GLY A 45 0.15 1.24 -2.04
CA GLY A 45 -0.74 2.16 -2.74
C GLY A 45 -0.74 3.54 -2.10
N PRO A 46 -1.75 3.84 -1.25
CA PRO A 46 -1.94 5.18 -0.72
C PRO A 46 -0.77 5.69 0.12
N LEU A 47 -0.09 4.83 0.88
CA LEU A 47 1.05 5.25 1.71
C LEU A 47 2.25 5.65 0.85
N GLU A 48 2.61 4.83 -0.15
CA GLU A 48 3.66 5.13 -1.11
C GLU A 48 3.39 6.43 -1.87
N ASP A 49 2.20 6.56 -2.44
CA ASP A 49 1.76 7.76 -3.16
C ASP A 49 1.89 9.02 -2.28
N LEU A 50 1.49 8.91 -1.00
CA LEU A 50 1.54 10.02 -0.05
C LEU A 50 3.00 10.41 0.26
N LEU A 51 3.87 9.44 0.51
CA LEU A 51 5.28 9.68 0.81
C LEU A 51 6.02 10.29 -0.39
N ILE A 52 5.78 9.76 -1.60
CA ILE A 52 6.36 10.33 -2.84
C ILE A 52 5.83 11.75 -3.08
N ALA A 53 4.53 11.98 -2.87
CA ALA A 53 3.96 13.32 -3.01
C ALA A 53 4.54 14.30 -1.99
N PHE A 54 4.81 13.85 -0.76
CA PHE A 54 5.46 14.65 0.28
C PHE A 54 6.89 15.05 -0.12
N ILE A 55 7.69 14.11 -0.61
CA ILE A 55 9.06 14.37 -1.11
C ILE A 55 9.03 15.36 -2.27
N LYS A 56 8.15 15.15 -3.25
CA LYS A 56 8.05 16.01 -4.44
C LYS A 56 7.64 17.44 -4.10
N LYS A 57 6.70 17.61 -3.16
CA LYS A 57 6.20 18.92 -2.72
C LYS A 57 7.11 19.63 -1.73
N SER A 58 8.02 18.92 -1.07
CA SER A 58 8.93 19.53 -0.10
C SER A 58 9.88 20.52 -0.79
N PRO A 59 10.02 21.75 -0.27
CA PRO A 59 10.97 22.74 -0.78
C PRO A 59 12.41 22.44 -0.33
N SER A 60 12.61 21.52 0.64
CA SER A 60 13.91 21.25 1.24
C SER A 60 14.80 20.29 0.44
N PHE A 61 14.26 19.61 -0.58
CA PHE A 61 15.02 18.67 -1.40
C PHE A 61 15.38 19.30 -2.75
N SER A 62 16.62 19.10 -3.18
CA SER A 62 17.04 19.41 -4.56
C SER A 62 16.32 18.48 -5.56
N SER A 63 16.32 18.83 -6.84
CA SER A 63 15.68 18.01 -7.88
C SER A 63 16.26 16.58 -7.93
N ASP A 64 17.57 16.45 -7.78
CA ASP A 64 18.28 15.17 -7.81
C ASP A 64 17.95 14.33 -6.56
N ASP A 65 17.89 14.97 -5.39
CA ASP A 65 17.48 14.31 -4.14
C ASP A 65 16.03 13.82 -4.21
N LYS A 66 15.12 14.60 -4.81
CA LYS A 66 13.71 14.21 -4.93
C LYS A 66 13.54 12.92 -5.71
N GLU A 67 14.31 12.74 -6.78
CA GLU A 67 14.27 11.51 -7.56
C GLU A 67 14.83 10.33 -6.76
N LEU A 68 15.98 10.52 -6.11
CA LEU A 68 16.61 9.49 -5.28
C LEU A 68 15.69 9.04 -4.14
N TYR A 69 15.15 9.97 -3.36
CA TYR A 69 14.27 9.65 -2.24
C TYR A 69 12.93 9.04 -2.70
N SER A 70 12.39 9.47 -3.84
CA SER A 70 11.17 8.86 -4.40
C SER A 70 11.41 7.38 -4.75
N LYS A 71 12.57 7.05 -5.34
CA LYS A 71 12.96 5.66 -5.62
C LYS A 71 13.18 4.84 -4.35
N ILE A 72 13.79 5.45 -3.33
CA ILE A 72 13.97 4.78 -2.03
C ILE A 72 12.62 4.42 -1.41
N VAL A 73 11.64 5.34 -1.45
CA VAL A 73 10.30 5.09 -0.95
C VAL A 73 9.64 3.94 -1.72
N ASP A 74 9.65 3.97 -3.05
CA ASP A 74 9.10 2.91 -3.92
C ASP A 74 9.69 1.51 -3.59
N TYR A 75 11.02 1.41 -3.47
CA TYR A 75 11.64 0.14 -3.08
C TYR A 75 11.31 -0.28 -1.64
N ALA A 76 11.24 0.67 -0.70
CA ALA A 76 10.92 0.38 0.69
C ALA A 76 9.47 -0.10 0.87
N THR A 77 8.51 0.55 0.21
CA THR A 77 7.08 0.17 0.23
C THR A 77 6.85 -1.16 -0.47
N SER A 78 7.52 -1.40 -1.60
CA SER A 78 7.52 -2.69 -2.29
C SER A 78 8.07 -3.82 -1.41
N LEU A 79 9.16 -3.58 -0.67
CA LEU A 79 9.72 -4.56 0.26
C LEU A 79 8.75 -4.84 1.42
N ALA A 80 8.19 -3.79 2.02
CA ALA A 80 7.22 -3.93 3.10
C ALA A 80 5.94 -4.68 2.64
N PHE A 81 5.47 -4.41 1.42
CA PHE A 81 4.39 -5.16 0.79
C PHE A 81 4.70 -6.66 0.70
N LEU A 82 5.90 -7.02 0.19
CA LEU A 82 6.31 -8.41 0.06
C LEU A 82 6.44 -9.11 1.41
N VAL A 83 6.94 -8.41 2.44
CA VAL A 83 7.02 -8.95 3.80
C VAL A 83 5.63 -9.24 4.35
N LEU A 84 4.68 -8.31 4.22
CA LEU A 84 3.31 -8.48 4.68
C LEU A 84 2.60 -9.63 3.95
N LEU A 85 2.77 -9.73 2.64
CA LEU A 85 2.22 -10.83 1.85
C LEU A 85 2.87 -12.17 2.22
N GLY A 86 4.19 -12.19 2.44
CA GLY A 86 4.91 -13.35 2.92
C GLY A 86 4.41 -13.85 4.27
N LEU A 87 4.15 -12.93 5.21
CA LEU A 87 3.54 -13.26 6.51
C LEU A 87 2.13 -13.83 6.35
N ALA A 88 1.32 -13.29 5.45
CA ALA A 88 -0.02 -13.82 5.15
C ALA A 88 0.05 -15.26 4.62
N VAL A 89 0.96 -15.53 3.69
CA VAL A 89 1.18 -16.87 3.13
C VAL A 89 1.68 -17.85 4.20
N LEU A 90 2.71 -17.47 4.97
CA LEU A 90 3.25 -18.32 6.03
C LEU A 90 2.18 -18.65 7.07
N LYS A 91 1.41 -17.65 7.52
CA LYS A 91 0.33 -17.89 8.49
C LYS A 91 -0.72 -18.86 7.94
N THR A 92 -1.03 -18.79 6.65
CA THR A 92 -1.96 -19.73 6.00
C THR A 92 -1.42 -21.16 6.00
N ILE A 93 -0.11 -21.37 5.87
CA ILE A 93 0.51 -22.70 5.88
C ILE A 93 0.54 -23.32 7.29
N TYR A 94 0.66 -22.50 8.33
CA TYR A 94 0.77 -22.94 9.73
C TYR A 94 -0.55 -22.89 10.54
N THR A 95 -1.69 -22.68 9.88
CA THR A 95 -3.03 -22.67 10.51
C THR A 95 -3.86 -23.82 9.93
#